data_AF-A0A1R2B9K4-F1
#
_entry.id   AF-A0A1R2B9K4-F1
#
_cell.length_a   1.000
_cell.length_b   1.000
_cell.length_c   1.000
_cell.angle_alpha   90.00
_cell.angle_beta   90.00
_cell.angle_gamma   90.00
#
_symmetry.space_group_name_H-M   'P 1'
#
loop_
_entity.id
_entity.type
_entity.pdbx_description
1 polymer ?
#
loop_
_entity_poly.entity_id
_entity_poly.type
_entity_poly.pdbx_seq_one_letter_code
_entity_poly.pdbx_strand_id
1 'polypeptide(L)'
;MGCKNCSCIGAEQVPNDEEDMEVIDIEESKERQIHKDNSIGIPIEIPELEKHRSSAVTSSSEQVRIAEERLHTFEFDSSDLYTNELCITEKLSNGCVFVGQKDQLGRRHGRGIFLWEDGSKYIGYWKSDKANGFGRLVHSDGDVYEGMWKNDKAHGKGKYIHFNGAVYEGDWVDDQQDGMGIEKWCDGAYYIGSYKQGKKHGYGEFNWGDSSVFRGEFKNNRIEGQGTYVWKDNRKFTGMWKDNKMHGQGIFEWPDGRSYKGEYVNDKKEGFGEFYWPSGKVYKGHWKNGKHHGSGVITGPDGTLLSGEWINGNRVH
;
A
#
# COMPACT_ATOMS: atom_id res chain seq x y z
N MET A 1 -20.42 -11.78 11.75
CA MET A 1 -21.63 -11.04 12.15
C MET A 1 -21.18 -9.63 12.45
N GLY A 2 -21.51 -8.56 11.74
CA GLY A 2 -22.30 -8.31 10.55
C GLY A 2 -22.55 -6.82 10.54
N CYS A 3 -22.10 -6.09 9.51
CA CYS A 3 -22.71 -4.82 9.16
C CYS A 3 -22.86 -4.78 7.64
N LYS A 4 -24.09 -4.52 7.22
CA LYS A 4 -24.63 -4.62 5.86
C LYS A 4 -24.74 -3.21 5.27
N ASN A 5 -24.73 -3.16 3.94
CA ASN A 5 -25.20 -2.09 3.05
C ASN A 5 -24.18 -1.02 2.62
N CYS A 6 -23.42 -1.33 1.57
CA CYS A 6 -23.24 -0.38 0.46
C CYS A 6 -23.74 -1.07 -0.81
N SER A 7 -24.81 -0.52 -1.39
CA SER A 7 -25.46 -1.00 -2.61
C SER A 7 -24.67 -0.53 -3.84
N CYS A 8 -24.02 -1.46 -4.53
CA CYS A 8 -23.45 -1.23 -5.86
C CYS A 8 -24.52 -1.47 -6.93
N ILE A 9 -24.77 -0.48 -7.78
CA ILE A 9 -25.61 -0.59 -8.98
C ILE A 9 -24.74 -0.30 -10.21
N GLY A 10 -24.87 -1.16 -11.22
CA GLY A 10 -24.70 -0.80 -12.64
C GLY A 10 -23.30 -0.94 -13.22
N ALA A 11 -22.97 -2.15 -13.67
CA ALA A 11 -21.88 -2.39 -14.60
C ALA A 11 -22.36 -2.14 -16.04
N GLU A 12 -21.69 -1.26 -16.78
CA GLU A 12 -21.71 -1.21 -18.24
C GLU A 12 -20.28 -1.03 -18.77
N GLN A 13 -20.05 -1.66 -19.92
CA GLN A 13 -18.77 -2.05 -20.48
C GLN A 13 -18.02 -0.87 -21.11
N VAL A 14 -16.69 -0.84 -20.98
CA VAL A 14 -15.79 0.02 -21.78
C VAL A 14 -14.73 -0.88 -22.43
N PRO A 15 -14.41 -0.72 -23.73
CA PRO A 15 -13.41 -1.53 -24.41
C PRO A 15 -11.98 -1.06 -24.14
N ASN A 16 -11.06 -2.01 -24.36
CA ASN A 16 -9.61 -1.88 -24.38
C ASN A 16 -9.15 -0.80 -25.37
N ASP A 17 -8.05 -0.12 -25.03
CA ASP A 17 -6.97 0.18 -25.97
C ASP A 17 -5.65 0.27 -25.18
N GLU A 18 -4.65 -0.46 -25.66
CA GLU A 18 -3.26 -0.49 -25.23
C GLU A 18 -2.50 0.66 -25.91
N GLU A 19 -1.55 1.31 -25.23
CA GLU A 19 -0.33 1.84 -25.86
C GLU A 19 0.71 2.28 -24.80
N ASP A 20 1.83 1.55 -24.83
CA ASP A 20 3.24 1.92 -24.64
C ASP A 20 3.72 2.81 -23.47
N MET A 21 4.47 2.15 -22.57
CA MET A 21 5.35 2.75 -21.56
C MET A 21 6.72 3.07 -22.16
N GLU A 22 7.09 4.36 -22.20
CA GLU A 22 8.47 4.79 -22.36
C GLU A 22 9.19 4.83 -21.00
N VAL A 23 10.38 4.24 -20.98
CA VAL A 23 11.33 4.19 -19.86
C VAL A 23 12.12 5.50 -19.84
N ILE A 24 12.09 6.22 -18.72
CA ILE A 24 12.92 7.43 -18.53
C ILE A 24 13.89 7.18 -17.37
N ASP A 25 15.17 7.06 -17.71
CA ASP A 25 16.31 7.17 -16.80
C ASP A 25 16.39 8.59 -16.24
N ILE A 26 16.57 8.74 -14.92
CA ILE A 26 16.96 10.02 -14.31
C ILE A 26 18.13 9.78 -13.35
N GLU A 27 19.30 10.20 -13.82
CA GLU A 27 20.53 10.39 -13.04
C GLU A 27 20.40 11.52 -12.00
N GLU A 28 21.28 11.41 -11.00
CA GLU A 28 21.53 12.30 -9.88
C GLU A 28 21.59 13.80 -10.23
N SER A 29 21.03 14.66 -9.37
CA SER A 29 21.58 16.01 -9.18
C SER A 29 21.49 16.47 -7.73
N LYS A 30 22.65 16.92 -7.24
CA LYS A 30 22.94 17.38 -5.87
C LYS A 30 22.46 18.82 -5.63
N GLU A 31 22.09 19.04 -4.37
CA GLU A 31 22.29 20.24 -3.55
C GLU A 31 22.02 21.63 -4.14
N ARG A 32 20.98 22.30 -3.63
CA ARG A 32 20.98 23.75 -3.43
C ARG A 32 20.62 24.10 -2.00
N GLN A 33 21.56 24.77 -1.35
CA GLN A 33 21.37 25.54 -0.13
C GLN A 33 20.30 26.60 -0.33
N ILE A 34 19.36 26.71 0.61
CA ILE A 34 18.54 27.91 0.78
C ILE A 34 18.64 28.36 2.23
N HIS A 35 18.86 29.67 2.34
CA HIS A 35 19.09 30.45 3.53
C HIS A 35 18.05 30.23 4.63
N LYS A 36 18.55 30.16 5.87
CA LYS A 36 17.76 30.35 7.09
C LYS A 36 17.25 31.80 7.10
N ASP A 37 15.95 31.98 6.93
CA ASP A 37 15.30 33.22 7.34
C ASP A 37 14.29 32.90 8.44
N ASN A 38 14.58 33.44 9.62
CA ASN A 38 13.75 33.36 10.81
C ASN A 38 12.49 34.18 10.56
N SER A 39 11.37 33.51 10.28
CA SER A 39 10.04 34.12 10.40
C SER A 39 9.22 33.37 11.44
N ILE A 40 8.72 34.16 12.38
CA ILE A 40 8.05 33.79 13.60
C ILE A 40 6.71 33.16 13.24
N GLY A 41 6.56 31.85 13.47
CA GLY A 41 5.27 31.18 13.41
C GLY A 41 4.37 31.72 14.52
N ILE A 42 3.29 32.41 14.16
CA ILE A 42 2.28 32.86 15.09
C ILE A 42 1.31 31.69 15.28
N PRO A 43 1.16 31.16 16.51
CA PRO A 43 0.10 30.19 16.81
C PRO A 43 -1.25 30.85 16.54
N ILE A 44 -2.12 30.19 15.77
CA ILE A 44 -3.53 30.60 15.67
C ILE A 44 -4.17 30.29 17.03
N GLU A 45 -4.14 31.26 17.94
CA GLU A 45 -4.93 31.25 19.16
C GLU A 45 -6.41 31.32 18.78
N ILE A 46 -7.14 30.24 19.07
CA ILE A 46 -8.59 30.22 19.07
C ILE A 46 -9.04 31.24 20.14
N PRO A 47 -9.85 32.26 19.81
CA PRO A 47 -10.28 33.26 20.78
C PRO A 47 -10.92 32.62 22.02
N GLU A 48 -10.47 33.07 23.19
CA GLU A 48 -10.79 32.62 24.56
C GLU A 48 -12.17 31.93 24.74
N LEU A 49 -12.12 30.62 24.98
CA LEU A 49 -13.14 29.85 25.69
C LEU A 49 -12.58 29.23 26.99
N GLU A 50 -11.50 29.80 27.54
CA GLU A 50 -10.80 29.32 28.76
C GLU A 50 -11.20 30.05 30.06
N LYS A 51 -12.39 30.64 30.15
CA LYS A 51 -12.96 31.08 31.43
C LYS A 51 -14.31 30.44 31.67
N HIS A 52 -14.27 29.14 31.88
CA HIS A 52 -14.95 28.44 32.96
C HIS A 52 -14.67 26.95 32.76
N ARG A 53 -14.02 26.33 33.75
CA ARG A 53 -13.96 24.88 33.89
C ARG A 53 -15.41 24.41 34.17
N SER A 54 -16.20 24.29 33.12
CA SER A 54 -17.60 23.87 33.13
C SER A 54 -17.96 23.36 31.74
N SER A 55 -17.92 22.03 31.58
CA SER A 55 -18.54 21.25 30.50
C SER A 55 -18.35 21.80 29.08
N ALA A 56 -17.13 21.79 28.57
CA ALA A 56 -16.85 22.02 27.16
C ALA A 56 -17.32 20.80 26.33
N VAL A 57 -17.77 21.09 25.11
CA VAL A 57 -18.25 20.17 24.08
C VAL A 57 -17.18 19.12 23.75
N THR A 58 -17.14 18.02 24.50
CA THR A 58 -16.30 16.86 24.23
C THR A 58 -16.99 16.00 23.19
N SER A 59 -16.42 15.98 21.98
CA SER A 59 -16.66 14.92 20.99
C SER A 59 -16.58 13.55 21.68
N SER A 60 -17.57 12.72 21.44
CA SER A 60 -17.98 11.55 22.23
C SER A 60 -17.13 10.29 22.03
N SER A 61 -16.14 10.32 21.12
CA SER A 61 -15.28 9.17 20.85
C SER A 61 -13.92 9.30 21.55
N GLU A 62 -13.66 8.42 22.51
CA GLU A 62 -12.33 8.27 23.13
C GLU A 62 -11.25 7.99 22.06
N GLN A 63 -11.59 7.27 20.99
CA GLN A 63 -10.67 6.95 19.90
C GLN A 63 -10.30 8.19 19.09
N VAL A 64 -11.24 9.09 18.82
CA VAL A 64 -10.97 10.37 18.15
C VAL A 64 -9.98 11.20 18.98
N ARG A 65 -10.20 11.32 20.30
CA ARG A 65 -9.28 12.06 21.19
C ARG A 65 -7.87 11.46 21.15
N ILE A 66 -7.76 10.13 21.26
CA ILE A 66 -6.46 9.43 21.20
C ILE A 66 -5.80 9.61 19.83
N ALA A 67 -6.57 9.57 18.73
CA ALA A 67 -6.06 9.81 17.39
C ALA A 67 -5.52 11.24 17.28
N GLU A 68 -6.28 12.25 17.70
CA GLU A 68 -5.83 13.65 17.69
C GLU A 68 -4.55 13.89 18.50
N GLU A 69 -4.39 13.23 19.66
CA GLU A 69 -3.17 13.31 20.49
C GLU A 69 -1.91 12.76 19.80
N ARG A 70 -2.07 11.87 18.81
CA ARG A 70 -0.96 11.27 18.04
C ARG A 70 -0.58 12.09 16.81
N LEU A 71 -1.41 13.04 16.42
CA LEU A 71 -1.24 13.80 15.19
C LEU A 71 -0.53 15.13 15.45
N HIS A 72 0.17 15.63 14.43
CA HIS A 72 0.65 17.01 14.45
C HIS A 72 -0.50 18.00 14.28
N THR A 73 -0.29 19.25 14.68
CA THR A 73 -1.22 20.35 14.40
C THR A 73 -1.45 20.46 12.89
N PHE A 74 -2.71 20.54 12.47
CA PHE A 74 -3.04 20.79 11.07
C PHE A 74 -2.75 22.25 10.72
N GLU A 75 -2.03 22.48 9.63
CA GLU A 75 -1.67 23.82 9.15
C GLU A 75 -2.30 24.04 7.77
N PHE A 76 -2.96 25.17 7.59
CA PHE A 76 -3.39 25.62 6.27
C PHE A 76 -2.19 26.18 5.51
N ASP A 77 -2.21 26.07 4.18
CA ASP A 77 -1.19 26.66 3.31
C ASP A 77 -1.17 28.18 3.49
N SER A 78 -0.03 28.71 3.94
CA SER A 78 0.17 30.14 4.18
C SER A 78 0.14 30.96 2.89
N SER A 79 0.29 30.32 1.74
CA SER A 79 0.26 30.95 0.41
C SER A 79 -1.13 30.93 -0.26
N ASP A 80 -2.13 30.32 0.37
CA ASP A 80 -3.48 30.31 -0.19
C ASP A 80 -4.17 31.70 -0.10
N LEU A 81 -5.28 31.85 -0.83
CA LEU A 81 -6.00 33.12 -0.94
C LEU A 81 -7.05 33.34 0.15
N TYR A 82 -7.17 32.44 1.12
CA TYR A 82 -8.19 32.48 2.16
C TYR A 82 -7.68 33.17 3.42
N THR A 83 -8.57 33.88 4.10
CA THR A 83 -8.24 34.46 5.40
C THR A 83 -8.09 33.35 6.45
N ASN A 84 -7.37 33.64 7.53
CA ASN A 84 -7.31 32.76 8.72
C ASN A 84 -8.60 32.79 9.53
N GLU A 85 -9.49 33.75 9.27
CA GLU A 85 -10.75 33.90 10.00
C GLU A 85 -11.76 32.84 9.55
N LEU A 86 -12.14 31.97 10.47
CA LEU A 86 -13.25 31.03 10.31
C LEU A 86 -14.54 31.72 10.80
N CYS A 87 -15.14 32.53 9.92
CA CYS A 87 -16.11 33.56 10.28
C CYS A 87 -17.49 33.03 10.69
N ILE A 88 -17.85 31.79 10.34
CA ILE A 88 -19.22 31.27 10.49
C ILE A 88 -19.20 30.03 11.37
N THR A 89 -19.99 30.04 12.44
CA THR A 89 -20.35 28.84 13.20
C THR A 89 -21.81 28.50 12.92
N GLU A 90 -22.06 27.33 12.35
CA GLU A 90 -23.40 26.84 12.01
C GLU A 90 -23.65 25.52 12.73
N LYS A 91 -24.71 25.47 13.55
CA LYS A 91 -25.24 24.23 14.12
C LYS A 91 -26.33 23.72 13.21
N LEU A 92 -26.14 22.53 12.65
CA LEU A 92 -27.07 21.88 11.74
C LEU A 92 -28.13 21.12 12.55
N SER A 93 -29.30 20.88 11.93
CA SER A 93 -30.43 20.20 12.58
C SER A 93 -30.13 18.77 13.01
N ASN A 94 -29.12 18.14 12.43
CA ASN A 94 -28.63 16.81 12.75
C ASN A 94 -27.51 16.78 13.81
N GLY A 95 -27.32 17.87 14.56
CA GLY A 95 -26.29 17.97 15.60
C GLY A 95 -24.87 18.24 15.08
N CYS A 96 -24.64 18.21 13.76
CA CYS A 96 -23.35 18.56 13.18
C CYS A 96 -23.03 20.05 13.38
N VAL A 97 -21.75 20.38 13.48
CA VAL A 97 -21.27 21.76 13.61
C VAL A 97 -20.28 22.06 12.51
N PHE A 98 -20.52 23.13 11.76
CA PHE A 98 -19.55 23.69 10.81
C PHE A 98 -18.96 24.99 11.36
N VAL A 99 -17.64 25.13 11.30
CA VAL A 99 -16.92 26.36 11.63
C VAL A 99 -16.01 26.71 10.46
N GLY A 100 -16.31 27.75 9.69
CA GLY A 100 -15.51 28.07 8.51
C GLY A 100 -16.06 29.16 7.61
N GLN A 101 -15.57 29.14 6.38
CA GLN A 101 -15.93 30.09 5.33
C GLN A 101 -17.08 29.55 4.47
N LYS A 102 -17.87 30.46 3.89
CA LYS A 102 -18.96 30.16 2.95
C LYS A 102 -18.89 31.09 1.75
N ASP A 103 -19.38 30.61 0.61
CA ASP A 103 -19.57 31.43 -0.58
C ASP A 103 -20.82 32.32 -0.49
N GLN A 104 -21.04 33.14 -1.51
CA GLN A 104 -22.17 34.07 -1.59
C GLN A 104 -23.55 33.38 -1.59
N LEU A 105 -23.59 32.07 -1.85
CA LEU A 105 -24.80 31.25 -1.84
C LEU A 105 -24.99 30.54 -0.48
N GLY A 106 -24.12 30.79 0.49
CA GLY A 106 -24.17 30.17 1.81
C GLY A 106 -23.66 28.73 1.85
N ARG A 107 -22.96 28.28 0.81
CA ARG A 107 -22.35 26.94 0.74
C ARG A 107 -20.95 26.97 1.34
N ARG A 108 -20.55 25.89 2.02
CA ARG A 108 -19.19 25.75 2.58
C ARG A 108 -18.16 25.90 1.47
N HIS A 109 -17.21 26.81 1.65
CA HIS A 109 -16.19 27.16 0.65
C HIS A 109 -14.97 27.73 1.35
N GLY A 110 -13.76 27.41 0.88
CA GLY A 110 -12.53 27.85 1.51
C GLY A 110 -12.18 27.00 2.73
N ARG A 111 -11.65 27.61 3.78
CA ARG A 111 -11.20 26.88 4.97
C ARG A 111 -12.36 26.58 5.92
N GLY A 112 -12.36 25.39 6.53
CA GLY A 112 -13.37 25.06 7.51
C GLY A 112 -13.15 23.75 8.25
N ILE A 113 -13.81 23.67 9.40
CA ILE A 113 -13.89 22.52 10.28
C ILE A 113 -15.34 22.02 10.28
N PHE A 114 -15.51 20.71 10.19
CA PHE A 114 -16.82 20.08 10.30
C PHE A 114 -16.76 18.97 11.35
N LEU A 115 -17.67 19.03 12.31
CA LEU A 115 -17.81 18.09 13.41
C LEU A 115 -19.12 17.33 13.23
N TRP A 116 -19.04 16.00 13.20
CA TRP A 116 -20.20 15.12 13.18
C TRP A 116 -20.62 14.72 14.60
N GLU A 117 -21.87 14.29 14.76
CA GLU A 117 -22.43 13.85 16.05
C GLU A 117 -21.73 12.59 16.60
N ASP A 118 -21.22 11.73 15.71
CA ASP A 118 -20.44 10.53 16.07
C ASP A 118 -19.02 10.84 16.56
N GLY A 119 -18.65 12.12 16.58
CA GLY A 119 -17.35 12.60 16.99
C GLY A 119 -16.32 12.70 15.86
N SER A 120 -16.64 12.23 14.65
CA SER A 120 -15.77 12.43 13.48
C SER A 120 -15.52 13.92 13.26
N LYS A 121 -14.35 14.25 12.70
CA LYS A 121 -13.92 15.63 12.48
C LYS A 121 -13.14 15.78 11.20
N TYR A 122 -13.56 16.73 10.37
CA TYR A 122 -12.83 17.17 9.18
C TYR A 122 -12.29 18.58 9.41
N ILE A 123 -11.04 18.80 9.03
CA ILE A 123 -10.43 20.12 8.93
C ILE A 123 -9.73 20.23 7.57
N GLY A 124 -10.05 21.27 6.80
CA GLY A 124 -9.43 21.43 5.49
C GLY A 124 -10.17 22.38 4.57
N TYR A 125 -9.91 22.23 3.29
CA TYR A 125 -10.53 23.05 2.25
C TYR A 125 -11.88 22.49 1.79
N TRP A 126 -12.78 23.41 1.44
CA TRP A 126 -14.14 23.18 0.99
C TRP A 126 -14.37 23.87 -0.35
N LYS A 127 -15.19 23.27 -1.20
CA LYS A 127 -15.69 23.88 -2.42
C LYS A 127 -17.12 23.45 -2.67
N SER A 128 -18.06 24.40 -2.59
CA SER A 128 -19.49 24.17 -2.87
C SER A 128 -20.05 23.00 -2.05
N ASP A 129 -19.91 23.08 -0.73
CA ASP A 129 -20.34 22.07 0.25
C ASP A 129 -19.61 20.73 0.22
N LYS A 130 -18.51 20.61 -0.52
CA LYS A 130 -17.72 19.38 -0.57
C LYS A 130 -16.29 19.58 -0.08
N ALA A 131 -15.73 18.59 0.60
CA ALA A 131 -14.29 18.52 0.86
C ALA A 131 -13.55 18.53 -0.48
N ASN A 132 -12.64 19.49 -0.65
CA ASN A 132 -11.96 19.73 -1.91
C ASN A 132 -10.66 20.51 -1.69
N GLY A 133 -9.52 19.95 -2.08
CA GLY A 133 -8.19 20.44 -1.70
C GLY A 133 -7.60 19.63 -0.55
N PHE A 134 -6.55 20.13 0.09
CA PHE A 134 -5.93 19.43 1.22
C PHE A 134 -6.83 19.42 2.47
N GLY A 135 -6.82 18.34 3.23
CA GLY A 135 -7.62 18.23 4.44
C GLY A 135 -7.36 16.94 5.20
N ARG A 136 -7.78 16.95 6.46
CA ARG A 136 -7.69 15.82 7.38
C ARG A 136 -9.07 15.45 7.90
N LEU A 137 -9.41 14.17 7.82
CA LEU A 137 -10.57 13.56 8.45
C LEU A 137 -10.08 12.58 9.54
N VAL A 138 -10.55 12.79 10.76
CA VAL A 138 -10.48 11.81 11.85
C VAL A 138 -11.86 11.17 11.96
N HIS A 139 -11.96 9.88 11.67
CA HIS A 139 -13.19 9.11 11.77
C HIS A 139 -13.49 8.75 13.23
N SER A 140 -14.75 8.43 13.53
CA SER A 140 -15.21 8.08 14.87
C SER A 140 -14.56 6.82 15.45
N ASP A 141 -14.03 5.95 14.59
CA ASP A 141 -13.23 4.76 14.95
C ASP A 141 -11.73 5.06 15.21
N GLY A 142 -11.32 6.31 15.04
CA GLY A 142 -9.96 6.77 15.22
C GLY A 142 -9.05 6.58 14.00
N ASP A 143 -9.57 6.06 12.88
CA ASP A 143 -8.84 6.06 11.61
C ASP A 143 -8.73 7.50 11.08
N VAL A 144 -7.60 7.81 10.44
CA VAL A 144 -7.28 9.17 9.99
C VAL A 144 -6.92 9.13 8.51
N TYR A 145 -7.56 9.98 7.71
CA TYR A 145 -7.06 10.35 6.39
C TYR A 145 -6.54 11.78 6.44
N GLU A 146 -5.34 12.01 5.92
CA GLU A 146 -4.80 13.35 5.66
C GLU A 146 -4.22 13.40 4.26
N GLY A 147 -4.72 14.31 3.44
CA GLY A 147 -4.27 14.41 2.08
C GLY A 147 -5.16 15.26 1.22
N MET A 148 -5.03 15.05 -0.08
CA MET A 148 -5.83 15.74 -1.07
C MET A 148 -7.24 15.13 -1.16
N TRP A 149 -8.22 16.01 -1.32
CA TRP A 149 -9.64 15.70 -1.46
C TRP A 149 -10.19 16.25 -2.78
N LYS A 150 -11.14 15.54 -3.36
CA LYS A 150 -11.89 15.99 -4.53
C LYS A 150 -13.33 15.53 -4.42
N ASN A 151 -14.23 16.48 -4.20
CA ASN A 151 -15.68 16.23 -4.15
C ASN A 151 -16.07 15.18 -3.10
N ASP A 152 -15.61 15.37 -1.86
CA ASP A 152 -15.84 14.48 -0.71
C ASP A 152 -15.10 13.13 -0.75
N LYS A 153 -14.18 12.95 -1.70
CA LYS A 153 -13.38 11.74 -1.83
C LYS A 153 -11.89 12.00 -1.67
N ALA A 154 -11.17 11.07 -1.04
CA ALA A 154 -9.72 11.03 -1.07
C ALA A 154 -9.23 10.89 -2.53
N HIS A 155 -8.30 11.77 -2.92
CA HIS A 155 -7.85 11.88 -4.31
C HIS A 155 -6.48 12.56 -4.37
N GLY A 156 -5.55 12.10 -5.21
CA GLY A 156 -4.18 12.61 -5.26
C GLY A 156 -3.30 12.00 -4.15
N LYS A 157 -2.33 12.76 -3.62
CA LYS A 157 -1.47 12.27 -2.54
C LYS A 157 -2.18 12.33 -1.19
N GLY A 158 -2.04 11.27 -0.40
CA GLY A 158 -2.61 11.21 0.94
C GLY A 158 -2.05 10.08 1.80
N LYS A 159 -2.21 10.26 3.10
CA LYS A 159 -1.80 9.34 4.15
C LYS A 159 -3.02 8.87 4.93
N TYR A 160 -3.19 7.57 5.05
CA TYR A 160 -4.22 6.93 5.84
C TYR A 160 -3.59 6.17 6.99
N ILE A 161 -4.01 6.48 8.22
CA ILE A 161 -3.49 5.92 9.46
C ILE A 161 -4.65 5.18 10.12
N HIS A 162 -4.56 3.87 10.18
CA HIS A 162 -5.49 3.06 10.96
C HIS A 162 -5.22 3.27 12.46
N PHE A 163 -6.27 3.19 13.27
CA PHE A 163 -6.18 3.31 14.72
C PHE A 163 -5.26 2.26 15.36
N ASN A 164 -5.14 1.08 14.71
CA ASN A 164 -4.24 0.00 15.08
C ASN A 164 -2.74 0.28 14.77
N GLY A 165 -2.44 1.41 14.13
CA GLY A 165 -1.08 1.84 13.78
C GLY A 165 -0.61 1.45 12.39
N ALA A 166 -1.40 0.71 11.60
CA ALA A 166 -1.09 0.49 10.18
C ALA A 166 -1.22 1.81 9.40
N VAL A 167 -0.34 2.03 8.43
CA VAL A 167 -0.27 3.28 7.68
C VAL A 167 -0.15 3.00 6.20
N TYR A 168 -0.98 3.64 5.38
CA TYR A 168 -0.76 3.79 3.95
C TYR A 168 -0.38 5.24 3.63
N GLU A 169 0.59 5.43 2.74
CA GLU A 169 0.95 6.73 2.20
C GLU A 169 1.19 6.59 0.70
N GLY A 170 0.44 7.31 -0.13
CA GLY A 170 0.51 7.13 -1.56
C GLY A 170 -0.53 7.89 -2.35
N ASP A 171 -0.75 7.41 -3.58
CA ASP A 171 -1.74 7.94 -4.51
C ASP A 171 -3.14 7.38 -4.23
N TRP A 172 -4.13 8.24 -4.45
CA TRP A 172 -5.55 7.98 -4.25
C TRP A 172 -6.35 8.43 -5.46
N VAL A 173 -7.36 7.65 -5.83
CA VAL A 173 -8.38 8.03 -6.80
C VAL A 173 -9.73 7.59 -6.27
N ASP A 174 -10.59 8.57 -5.98
CA ASP A 174 -11.98 8.36 -5.58
C ASP A 174 -12.13 7.35 -4.42
N ASP A 175 -11.47 7.64 -3.31
CA ASP A 175 -11.42 6.84 -2.06
C ASP A 175 -10.66 5.51 -2.17
N GLN A 176 -9.96 5.25 -3.27
CA GLN A 176 -9.19 4.02 -3.46
C GLN A 176 -7.71 4.32 -3.66
N GLN A 177 -6.86 3.47 -3.10
CA GLN A 177 -5.43 3.45 -3.40
C GLN A 177 -5.25 3.14 -4.89
N ASP A 178 -4.62 4.02 -5.64
CA ASP A 178 -4.44 3.86 -7.08
C ASP A 178 -3.23 4.68 -7.54
N GLY A 179 -2.19 4.01 -8.05
CA GLY A 179 -0.87 4.59 -8.28
C GLY A 179 0.19 4.03 -7.34
N MET A 180 1.19 4.82 -6.95
CA MET A 180 2.28 4.37 -6.09
C MET A 180 1.97 4.59 -4.61
N GLY A 181 2.30 3.62 -3.77
CA GLY A 181 2.10 3.76 -2.33
C GLY A 181 3.01 2.88 -1.48
N ILE A 182 3.09 3.26 -0.21
CA ILE A 182 3.77 2.54 0.85
C ILE A 182 2.73 2.16 1.90
N GLU A 183 2.60 0.87 2.20
CA GLU A 183 1.75 0.37 3.28
C GLU A 183 2.64 -0.28 4.35
N LYS A 184 2.49 0.11 5.61
CA LYS A 184 3.24 -0.39 6.77
C LYS A 184 2.27 -0.97 7.77
N TRP A 185 2.53 -2.17 8.26
CA TRP A 185 1.72 -2.85 9.27
C TRP A 185 2.38 -2.83 10.64
N CYS A 186 1.59 -3.08 11.69
CA CYS A 186 2.03 -3.03 13.08
C CYS A 186 3.04 -4.13 13.45
N ASP A 187 3.12 -5.22 12.68
CA ASP A 187 4.10 -6.29 12.83
C ASP A 187 5.47 -5.96 12.19
N GLY A 188 5.61 -4.76 11.62
CA GLY A 188 6.81 -4.32 10.91
C GLY A 188 6.87 -4.74 9.45
N ALA A 189 5.89 -5.50 8.95
CA ALA A 189 5.77 -5.76 7.52
C ALA A 189 5.52 -4.45 6.78
N TYR A 190 5.96 -4.38 5.52
CA TYR A 190 5.64 -3.26 4.66
C TYR A 190 5.63 -3.65 3.17
N TYR A 191 4.87 -2.91 2.39
CA TYR A 191 4.80 -3.00 0.94
C TYR A 191 5.11 -1.64 0.33
N ILE A 192 5.94 -1.62 -0.70
CA ILE A 192 6.21 -0.44 -1.53
C ILE A 192 5.95 -0.85 -2.97
N GLY A 193 5.02 -0.20 -3.64
CA GLY A 193 4.74 -0.54 -5.04
C GLY A 193 3.46 0.05 -5.56
N SER A 194 3.04 -0.47 -6.70
CA SER A 194 1.85 -0.01 -7.40
C SER A 194 0.56 -0.60 -6.81
N TYR A 195 -0.50 0.20 -6.85
CA TYR A 195 -1.86 -0.10 -6.47
C TYR A 195 -2.80 0.23 -7.62
N LYS A 196 -3.90 -0.52 -7.72
CA LYS A 196 -5.01 -0.24 -8.62
C LYS A 196 -6.31 -0.59 -7.91
N GLN A 197 -7.22 0.37 -7.77
CA GLN A 197 -8.52 0.18 -7.11
C GLN A 197 -8.43 -0.53 -5.75
N GLY A 198 -7.53 -0.05 -4.88
CA GLY A 198 -7.34 -0.58 -3.53
C GLY A 198 -6.62 -1.93 -3.45
N LYS A 199 -5.97 -2.39 -4.54
CA LYS A 199 -5.26 -3.66 -4.57
C LYS A 199 -3.84 -3.49 -5.08
N LYS A 200 -2.88 -4.18 -4.46
CA LYS A 200 -1.51 -4.34 -4.95
C LYS A 200 -1.58 -4.91 -6.37
N HIS A 201 -1.01 -4.18 -7.32
CA HIS A 201 -1.10 -4.47 -8.75
C HIS A 201 0.10 -3.86 -9.46
N GLY A 202 0.68 -4.55 -10.44
CA GLY A 202 1.92 -4.11 -11.08
C GLY A 202 3.14 -4.51 -10.24
N TYR A 203 4.24 -3.78 -10.34
CA TYR A 203 5.47 -4.13 -9.64
C TYR A 203 5.48 -3.61 -8.19
N GLY A 204 6.05 -4.39 -7.29
CA GLY A 204 6.24 -3.97 -5.90
C GLY A 204 7.25 -4.82 -5.14
N GLU A 205 7.58 -4.33 -3.95
CA GLU A 205 8.39 -5.00 -2.94
C GLU A 205 7.56 -5.20 -1.67
N PHE A 206 7.45 -6.44 -1.22
CA PHE A 206 6.83 -6.80 0.05
C PHE A 206 7.89 -7.35 1.00
N ASN A 207 8.01 -6.74 2.17
CA ASN A 207 8.83 -7.20 3.28
C ASN A 207 7.92 -7.72 4.38
N TRP A 208 8.06 -8.98 4.75
CA TRP A 208 7.30 -9.59 5.83
C TRP A 208 7.97 -9.32 7.18
N GLY A 209 7.19 -9.34 8.27
CA GLY A 209 7.71 -9.19 9.62
C GLY A 209 8.70 -10.29 10.03
N ASP A 210 8.72 -11.43 9.33
CA ASP A 210 9.71 -12.50 9.53
C ASP A 210 11.04 -12.27 8.80
N SER A 211 11.21 -11.11 8.15
CA SER A 211 12.35 -10.74 7.29
C SER A 211 12.42 -11.46 5.94
N SER A 212 11.38 -12.21 5.54
CA SER A 212 11.24 -12.62 4.15
C SER A 212 10.96 -11.40 3.27
N VAL A 213 11.37 -11.45 2.00
CA VAL A 213 11.22 -10.34 1.04
C VAL A 213 10.81 -10.86 -0.33
N PHE A 214 9.89 -10.18 -0.98
CA PHE A 214 9.46 -10.44 -2.35
C PHE A 214 9.59 -9.18 -3.17
N ARG A 215 10.16 -9.30 -4.37
CA ARG A 215 10.26 -8.24 -5.36
C ARG A 215 9.76 -8.77 -6.68
N GLY A 216 8.70 -8.20 -7.23
CA GLY A 216 8.12 -8.70 -8.46
C GLY A 216 6.73 -8.18 -8.74
N GLU A 217 6.04 -8.91 -9.61
CA GLU A 217 4.72 -8.55 -10.08
C GLU A 217 3.60 -9.02 -9.14
N PHE A 218 2.61 -8.15 -9.00
CA PHE A 218 1.38 -8.36 -8.26
C PHE A 218 0.17 -8.16 -9.18
N LYS A 219 -0.89 -8.91 -8.92
CA LYS A 219 -2.19 -8.73 -9.56
C LYS A 219 -3.29 -8.99 -8.54
N ASN A 220 -4.07 -7.95 -8.25
CA ASN A 220 -5.22 -8.05 -7.33
C ASN A 220 -4.83 -8.65 -5.96
N ASN A 221 -3.80 -8.10 -5.32
CA ASN A 221 -3.23 -8.57 -4.04
C ASN A 221 -2.55 -9.95 -4.06
N ARG A 222 -2.35 -10.56 -5.24
CA ARG A 222 -1.61 -11.81 -5.39
C ARG A 222 -0.27 -11.56 -6.06
N ILE A 223 0.75 -12.32 -5.66
CA ILE A 223 1.99 -12.46 -6.42
C ILE A 223 1.67 -13.25 -7.71
N GLU A 224 1.90 -12.63 -8.86
CA GLU A 224 1.58 -13.18 -10.18
C GLU A 224 2.48 -12.52 -11.24
N GLY A 225 3.14 -13.31 -12.09
CA GLY A 225 4.15 -12.81 -13.03
C GLY A 225 5.58 -13.16 -12.60
N GLN A 226 6.57 -12.38 -13.03
CA GLN A 226 7.97 -12.57 -12.64
C GLN A 226 8.23 -12.00 -11.25
N GLY A 227 9.07 -12.68 -10.46
CA GLY A 227 9.48 -12.16 -9.16
C GLY A 227 10.55 -12.98 -8.46
N THR A 228 11.17 -12.37 -7.47
CA THR A 228 12.14 -12.98 -6.57
C THR A 228 11.59 -13.00 -5.16
N TYR A 229 11.50 -14.17 -4.54
CA TYR A 229 11.23 -14.33 -3.11
C TYR A 229 12.49 -14.79 -2.39
N VAL A 230 12.87 -14.10 -1.32
CA VAL A 230 13.94 -14.48 -0.40
C VAL A 230 13.28 -14.83 0.94
N TRP A 231 13.42 -16.08 1.37
CA TRP A 231 12.92 -16.53 2.67
C TRP A 231 13.85 -16.07 3.79
N LYS A 232 13.32 -15.98 5.01
CA LYS A 232 14.08 -15.75 6.26
C LYS A 232 15.35 -16.60 6.39
N ASP A 233 15.32 -17.84 5.89
CA ASP A 233 16.47 -18.76 5.95
C ASP A 233 17.45 -18.61 4.77
N ASN A 234 17.36 -17.51 4.01
CA ASN A 234 18.15 -17.19 2.83
C ASN A 234 17.97 -18.16 1.64
N ARG A 235 16.97 -19.05 1.66
CA ARG A 235 16.51 -19.65 0.40
C ARG A 235 16.02 -18.53 -0.51
N LYS A 236 16.15 -18.74 -1.81
CA LYS A 236 15.74 -17.76 -2.81
C LYS A 236 15.11 -18.45 -4.00
N PHE A 237 14.02 -17.88 -4.52
CA PHE A 237 13.40 -18.30 -5.76
C PHE A 237 13.27 -17.10 -6.67
N THR A 238 13.79 -17.18 -7.88
CA THR A 238 13.61 -16.20 -8.94
C THR A 238 12.93 -16.88 -10.11
N GLY A 239 11.74 -16.41 -10.51
CA GLY A 239 11.05 -16.95 -11.65
C GLY A 239 9.58 -16.55 -11.71
N MET A 240 8.81 -17.37 -12.41
CA MET A 240 7.39 -17.15 -12.62
C MET A 240 6.54 -17.56 -11.40
N TRP A 241 5.50 -16.78 -11.15
CA TRP A 241 4.54 -16.94 -10.08
C TRP A 241 3.11 -16.89 -10.61
N LYS A 242 2.23 -17.63 -9.95
CA LYS A 242 0.79 -17.63 -10.21
C LYS A 242 0.04 -17.90 -8.92
N ASP A 243 -0.93 -17.05 -8.58
CA ASP A 243 -1.77 -17.20 -7.38
C ASP A 243 -0.96 -17.44 -6.09
N ASN A 244 0.11 -16.65 -5.90
CA ASN A 244 1.06 -16.76 -4.77
C ASN A 244 1.92 -18.04 -4.74
N LYS A 245 1.99 -18.80 -5.83
CA LYS A 245 2.76 -20.04 -5.93
C LYS A 245 3.81 -19.97 -7.02
N MET A 246 4.93 -20.66 -6.82
CA MET A 246 5.92 -20.87 -7.87
C MET A 246 5.27 -21.67 -9.01
N HIS A 247 5.34 -21.14 -10.23
CA HIS A 247 4.65 -21.71 -11.38
C HIS A 247 5.37 -21.32 -12.68
N GLY A 248 5.58 -22.24 -13.62
CA GLY A 248 6.38 -21.97 -14.82
C GLY A 248 7.88 -22.11 -14.57
N GLN A 249 8.71 -21.40 -15.34
CA GLN A 249 10.18 -21.49 -15.24
C GLN A 249 10.69 -20.70 -14.03
N GLY A 250 11.66 -21.26 -13.31
CA GLY A 250 12.34 -20.56 -12.22
C GLY A 250 13.61 -21.24 -11.72
N ILE A 251 14.34 -20.50 -10.89
CA ILE A 251 15.56 -20.95 -10.22
C ILE A 251 15.32 -20.86 -8.72
N PHE A 252 15.53 -21.98 -8.02
CA PHE A 252 15.53 -22.05 -6.57
C PHE A 252 16.94 -22.29 -6.07
N GLU A 253 17.41 -21.44 -5.17
CA GLU A 253 18.75 -21.44 -4.60
C GLU A 253 18.65 -21.70 -3.09
N TRP A 254 19.48 -22.61 -2.59
CA TRP A 254 19.60 -22.90 -1.17
C TRP A 254 20.90 -22.31 -0.62
N PRO A 255 20.93 -21.87 0.66
CA PRO A 255 22.14 -21.30 1.27
C PRO A 255 23.34 -22.25 1.29
N ASP A 256 23.10 -23.56 1.25
CA ASP A 256 24.15 -24.57 1.20
C ASP A 256 24.80 -24.72 -0.19
N GLY A 257 24.39 -23.91 -1.18
CA GLY A 257 24.92 -23.92 -2.54
C GLY A 257 24.20 -24.88 -3.49
N ARG A 258 23.17 -25.60 -3.03
CA ARG A 258 22.28 -26.34 -3.96
C ARG A 258 21.49 -25.35 -4.80
N SER A 259 21.17 -25.72 -6.03
CA SER A 259 20.19 -25.00 -6.83
C SER A 259 19.37 -25.93 -7.72
N TYR A 260 18.19 -25.48 -8.10
CA TYR A 260 17.32 -26.12 -9.07
C TYR A 260 16.87 -25.10 -10.09
N LYS A 261 17.03 -25.40 -11.37
CA LYS A 261 16.54 -24.61 -12.49
C LYS A 261 15.60 -25.45 -13.33
N GLY A 262 14.35 -25.04 -13.47
CA GLY A 262 13.39 -25.78 -14.29
C GLY A 262 11.95 -25.34 -14.05
N GLU A 263 11.03 -26.21 -14.45
CA GLU A 263 9.60 -25.94 -14.36
C GLU A 263 9.04 -26.22 -12.95
N TYR A 264 8.01 -25.43 -12.62
CA TYR A 264 7.23 -25.53 -11.41
C TYR A 264 5.73 -25.54 -11.73
N VAL A 265 4.95 -26.33 -10.99
CA VAL A 265 3.49 -26.28 -10.98
C VAL A 265 3.02 -26.31 -9.54
N ASN A 266 2.43 -25.21 -9.07
CA ASN A 266 1.89 -25.07 -7.71
C ASN A 266 2.94 -25.46 -6.64
N ASP A 267 4.08 -24.77 -6.66
CA ASP A 267 5.21 -24.94 -5.73
C ASP A 267 6.01 -26.25 -5.88
N LYS A 268 5.62 -27.13 -6.81
CA LYS A 268 6.30 -28.41 -7.05
C LYS A 268 7.11 -28.36 -8.32
N LYS A 269 8.33 -28.89 -8.26
CA LYS A 269 9.14 -29.17 -9.46
C LYS A 269 8.36 -30.13 -10.36
N GLU A 270 8.22 -29.76 -11.61
CA GLU A 270 7.48 -30.49 -12.64
C GLU A 270 8.29 -30.39 -13.96
N GLY A 271 7.98 -31.19 -14.98
CA GLY A 271 8.60 -31.06 -16.29
C GLY A 271 10.11 -31.32 -16.29
N PHE A 272 10.84 -30.73 -17.22
CA PHE A 272 12.30 -30.87 -17.27
C PHE A 272 12.99 -29.87 -16.33
N GLY A 273 14.03 -30.31 -15.63
CA GLY A 273 14.79 -29.47 -14.72
C GLY A 273 16.18 -29.99 -14.40
N GLU A 274 17.03 -29.06 -13.96
CA GLU A 274 18.43 -29.27 -13.62
C GLU A 274 18.64 -29.01 -12.13
N PHE A 275 19.22 -29.96 -11.41
CA PHE A 275 19.57 -29.82 -10.00
C PHE A 275 21.07 -29.86 -9.83
N TYR A 276 21.61 -28.87 -9.14
CA TYR A 276 23.03 -28.67 -8.91
C TYR A 276 23.32 -28.89 -7.42
N TRP A 277 24.33 -29.71 -7.13
CA TRP A 277 24.85 -29.90 -5.78
C TRP A 277 26.17 -29.15 -5.60
N PRO A 278 26.49 -28.68 -4.38
CA PRO A 278 27.76 -27.98 -4.07
C PRO A 278 29.01 -28.80 -4.44
N SER A 279 28.89 -30.14 -4.39
CA SER A 279 29.95 -31.06 -4.79
C SER A 279 30.37 -30.98 -6.27
N GLY A 280 29.62 -30.27 -7.13
CA GLY A 280 29.79 -30.29 -8.59
C GLY A 280 28.96 -31.37 -9.29
N LYS A 281 28.30 -32.26 -8.55
CA LYS A 281 27.30 -33.19 -9.09
C LYS A 281 26.13 -32.41 -9.68
N VAL A 282 25.60 -32.88 -10.81
CA VAL A 282 24.42 -32.32 -11.49
C VAL A 282 23.45 -33.44 -11.86
N TYR A 283 22.15 -33.16 -11.81
CA TYR A 283 21.09 -34.01 -12.36
C TYR A 283 20.31 -33.20 -13.37
N LYS A 284 20.12 -33.73 -14.57
CA LYS A 284 19.28 -33.14 -15.62
C LYS A 284 18.25 -34.16 -16.05
N GLY A 285 16.97 -33.89 -15.88
CA GLY A 285 15.93 -34.87 -16.19
C GLY A 285 14.53 -34.38 -15.88
N HIS A 286 13.55 -35.26 -16.01
CA HIS A 286 12.17 -34.91 -15.72
C HIS A 286 11.86 -34.98 -14.22
N TRP A 287 10.87 -34.20 -13.82
CA TRP A 287 10.36 -34.04 -12.48
C TRP A 287 8.86 -34.20 -12.50
N LYS A 288 8.32 -34.85 -11.47
CA LYS A 288 6.88 -34.97 -11.26
C LYS A 288 6.58 -34.90 -9.78
N ASN A 289 5.69 -33.98 -9.38
CA ASN A 289 5.37 -33.75 -7.97
C ASN A 289 6.60 -33.57 -7.07
N GLY A 290 7.62 -32.85 -7.53
CA GLY A 290 8.82 -32.57 -6.74
C GLY A 290 9.86 -33.69 -6.69
N LYS A 291 9.68 -34.80 -7.41
CA LYS A 291 10.60 -35.95 -7.44
C LYS A 291 11.13 -36.20 -8.84
N HIS A 292 12.34 -36.76 -8.96
CA HIS A 292 12.87 -37.23 -10.24
C HIS A 292 11.89 -38.23 -10.88
N HIS A 293 11.65 -38.06 -12.17
CA HIS A 293 10.75 -38.89 -12.96
C HIS A 293 11.24 -39.00 -14.40
N GLY A 294 10.79 -40.01 -15.15
CA GLY A 294 11.16 -40.22 -16.54
C GLY A 294 12.68 -40.31 -16.76
N SER A 295 13.12 -39.93 -17.95
CA SER A 295 14.53 -39.97 -18.31
C SER A 295 15.34 -38.85 -17.63
N GLY A 296 16.57 -39.16 -17.25
CA GLY A 296 17.51 -38.20 -16.69
C GLY A 296 18.98 -38.65 -16.77
N VAL A 297 19.88 -37.72 -16.47
CA VAL A 297 21.32 -37.91 -16.46
C VAL A 297 21.89 -37.29 -15.19
N ILE A 298 22.68 -38.07 -14.44
CA ILE A 298 23.51 -37.59 -13.36
C ILE A 298 24.93 -37.42 -13.90
N THR A 299 25.50 -36.22 -13.73
CA THR A 299 26.92 -35.94 -13.98
C THR A 299 27.64 -35.84 -12.63
N GLY A 300 28.65 -36.69 -12.41
CA GLY A 300 29.52 -36.63 -11.24
C GLY A 300 30.50 -35.44 -11.30
N PRO A 301 31.13 -35.07 -10.16
CA PRO A 301 32.12 -33.99 -10.13
C PRO A 301 33.33 -34.22 -11.05
N ASP A 302 33.63 -35.48 -11.34
CA ASP A 302 34.70 -35.96 -12.22
C ASP A 302 34.28 -36.07 -13.69
N GLY A 303 33.05 -35.66 -14.03
CA GLY A 303 32.48 -35.76 -15.37
C GLY A 303 31.88 -37.14 -15.70
N THR A 304 31.84 -38.08 -14.75
CA THR A 304 31.17 -39.37 -14.95
C THR A 304 29.68 -39.17 -15.26
N LEU A 305 29.17 -39.86 -16.28
CA LEU A 305 27.77 -39.75 -16.70
C LEU A 305 27.00 -41.02 -16.35
N LEU A 306 25.83 -40.85 -15.75
CA LEU A 306 24.93 -41.93 -15.37
C LEU A 306 23.51 -41.59 -15.81
N SER A 307 23.11 -42.16 -16.93
CA SER A 307 21.76 -42.05 -17.48
C SER A 307 20.84 -43.13 -16.90
N GLY A 308 19.54 -42.89 -16.88
CA GLY A 308 18.56 -43.89 -16.44
C GLY A 308 17.11 -43.46 -16.59
N GLU A 309 16.22 -44.25 -16.01
CA GLU A 309 14.79 -43.94 -15.87
C GLU A 309 14.41 -43.83 -14.38
N TRP A 310 13.57 -42.84 -14.03
CA TRP A 310 13.14 -42.58 -12.66
C TRP A 310 11.62 -42.69 -12.48
N ILE A 311 11.19 -43.34 -11.40
CA ILE A 311 9.79 -43.40 -10.98
C ILE A 311 9.71 -42.99 -9.52
N ASN A 312 9.00 -41.89 -9.24
CA ASN A 312 8.78 -41.36 -7.89
C ASN A 312 10.08 -41.14 -7.08
N GLY A 313 11.15 -40.69 -7.75
CA GLY A 313 12.46 -40.44 -7.15
C GLY A 313 13.42 -41.62 -7.16
N ASN A 314 12.96 -42.83 -7.51
CA ASN A 314 13.80 -44.03 -7.55
C ASN A 314 14.23 -44.34 -8.97
N ARG A 315 15.52 -44.62 -9.18
CA ARG A 315 16.02 -45.10 -10.48
C ARG A 315 15.59 -46.56 -10.68
N VAL A 316 15.00 -46.88 -11.82
CA VAL A 316 14.48 -48.22 -12.14
C VAL A 316 15.31 -48.95 -13.20
N HIS A 317 15.98 -48.20 -14.09
CA HIS A 317 16.89 -48.71 -15.11
C HIS A 317 18.09 -47.79 -15.21
#